data_AF-A0A0M6ZM17-F1
#
_entry.id   AF-A0A0M6ZM17-F1
#
_cell.length_a   1.000
_cell.length_b   1.000
_cell.length_c   1.000
_cell.angle_alpha   90.00
_cell.angle_beta   90.00
_cell.angle_gamma   90.00
#
_symmetry.space_group_name_H-M   'P 1'
#
loop_
_entity.id
_entity.type
_entity.pdbx_description
1 polymer ?
#
loop_
_entity_poly.entity_id
_entity_poly.type
_entity_poly.pdbx_seq_one_letter_code
_entity_poly.pdbx_strand_id
1 'polypeptide(L)' 'MKATDVRAKTPDELRGELEVLKKEQFNLRFQKATGQLENTARVRQIRRDIARIQTIMREKRVSTNA' A
#
# COMPACT_ATOMS: atom_id res chain seq x y z
N MET A 1 4.56 -4.13 -6.80
CA MET A 1 3.45 -3.49 -7.54
C MET A 1 4.00 -2.47 -8.55
N LYS A 2 3.57 -2.50 -9.83
CA LYS A 2 3.90 -1.46 -10.81
C LYS A 2 2.87 -0.33 -10.74
N ALA A 3 3.28 0.90 -11.01
CA ALA A 3 2.40 2.07 -10.92
C ALA A 3 1.22 2.03 -11.92
N THR A 4 1.43 1.39 -13.08
CA THR A 4 0.41 1.15 -14.11
C THR A 4 -0.78 0.36 -13.57
N ASP A 5 -0.49 -0.69 -12.80
CA ASP A 5 -1.49 -1.63 -12.30
C ASP A 5 -2.37 -0.96 -11.24
N VAL A 6 -1.81 0.00 -10.49
CA VAL A 6 -2.53 0.78 -9.47
C VAL A 6 -3.44 1.82 -10.10
N ARG A 7 -3.04 2.41 -11.24
CA ARG A 7 -3.86 3.41 -11.94
C ARG A 7 -5.11 2.82 -12.55
N ALA A 8 -5.02 1.58 -13.04
CA ALA A 8 -6.14 0.84 -13.64
C ALA A 8 -7.25 0.48 -12.65
N LYS A 9 -6.96 0.42 -11.35
CA LYS A 9 -7.92 0.03 -10.30
C LYS A 9 -8.94 1.12 -9.99
N THR A 10 -10.13 0.72 -9.59
CA THR A 10 -11.18 1.64 -9.13
C THR A 10 -10.84 2.24 -7.76
N PRO A 11 -11.43 3.39 -7.37
CA PRO A 11 -11.19 3.98 -6.06
C PRO A 11 -11.49 3.03 -4.88
N ASP A 12 -12.50 2.17 -5.01
CA ASP A 12 -12.88 1.23 -3.96
C ASP A 12 -11.94 0.02 -3.89
N GLU A 13 -11.47 -0.48 -5.04
CA GLU A 13 -10.40 -1.49 -5.08
C GLU A 13 -9.12 -0.97 -4.44
N LEU A 14 -8.76 0.29 -4.69
CA LEU A 14 -7.60 0.94 -4.08
C LEU A 14 -7.73 1.04 -2.55
N ARG A 15 -8.93 1.30 -2.03
CA ARG A 15 -9.20 1.30 -0.59
C ARG A 15 -9.07 -0.10 0.01
N GLY A 16 -9.66 -1.11 -0.63
CA GLY A 16 -9.55 -2.49 -0.17
C GLY A 16 -8.10 -2.99 -0.12
N GLU A 17 -7.33 -2.71 -1.17
CA GLU A 17 -5.92 -3.08 -1.22
C GLU A 17 -5.07 -2.32 -0.20
N LEU A 18 -5.39 -1.05 0.05
CA LEU A 18 -4.74 -0.26 1.11
C LEU A 18 -4.98 -0.88 2.50
N GLU A 19 -6.18 -1.38 2.79
CA GLU A 19 -6.48 -2.04 4.07
C GLU A 19 -5.69 -3.35 4.22
N VAL A 20 -5.63 -4.16 3.17
CA VAL A 20 -4.84 -5.40 3.17
C VAL A 20 -3.37 -5.11 3.44
N LEU A 21 -2.79 -4.14 2.73
CA LEU A 21 -1.39 -3.76 2.91
C LEU A 21 -1.10 -3.18 4.31
N LYS A 22 -2.05 -2.46 4.90
CA LYS A 22 -1.93 -1.95 6.28
C LYS A 22 -1.96 -3.08 7.32
N LYS A 23 -2.83 -4.07 7.14
CA LYS A 23 -2.85 -5.28 8.00
C LYS A 23 -1.53 -6.04 7.90
N GLU A 24 -1.03 -6.23 6.69
CA GLU A 24 0.27 -6.89 6.46
C GLU A 24 1.42 -6.07 7.07
N GLN A 25 1.41 -4.74 6.93
CA GLN A 25 2.38 -3.85 7.58
C GLN A 25 2.36 -4.01 9.11
N PHE A 26 1.18 -4.10 9.72
CA PHE A 26 1.04 -4.32 11.15
C PHE A 26 1.67 -5.64 11.58
N ASN A 27 1.36 -6.72 10.85
CA ASN A 27 1.93 -8.05 11.11
C ASN A 27 3.46 -8.05 11.00
N LEU A 28 4.03 -7.40 9.97
CA LEU A 28 5.49 -7.29 9.85
C LEU A 28 6.12 -6.45 10.97
N ARG A 29 5.43 -5.41 11.47
CA ARG A 29 5.91 -4.64 12.63
C ARG A 29 5.89 -5.49 13.90
N PHE A 30 4.87 -6.34 14.06
CA PHE A 30 4.79 -7.27 15.16
C PHE A 30 5.90 -8.32 15.09
N GLN A 31 6.07 -8.97 13.94
CA GLN A 31 7.17 -9.91 13.69
C GLN A 31 8.54 -9.30 13.96
N LYS A 32 8.75 -8.04 13.53
CA LYS A 32 9.98 -7.29 13.82
C LYS A 32 10.21 -7.11 15.32
N ALA A 33 9.17 -6.77 16.08
CA ALA A 33 9.27 -6.59 17.53
C ALA A 33 9.57 -7.91 18.26
N THR A 34 9.00 -9.02 17.78
CA THR A 34 9.24 -10.37 18.32
C THR A 34 10.55 -11.03 17.85
N GLY A 35 11.29 -10.39 16.95
CA GLY A 35 12.53 -10.94 16.38
C GLY A 35 12.33 -12.05 15.32
N GLN A 36 11.09 -12.33 14.91
CA GLN A 36 10.73 -13.37 13.94
C GLN A 36 10.65 -12.86 12.48
N LEU A 37 11.17 -11.66 12.20
CA LEU A 37 11.08 -11.08 10.86
C LEU A 37 12.16 -11.65 9.94
N GLU A 38 11.77 -12.58 9.09
CA GLU A 38 12.67 -13.21 8.11
C GLU A 38 12.91 -12.32 6.87
N ASN A 39 11.88 -11.62 6.39
CA ASN A 39 11.94 -10.86 5.14
C ASN A 39 11.84 -9.35 5.35
N THR A 40 12.99 -8.70 5.52
CA THR A 40 13.11 -7.24 5.66
C THR A 40 12.82 -6.49 4.35
N ALA A 41 13.05 -7.12 3.19
CA ALA A 41 12.76 -6.52 1.90
C ALA A 41 11.24 -6.28 1.71
N ARG A 42 10.41 -7.19 2.23
CA ARG A 42 8.95 -7.07 2.19
C ARG A 42 8.45 -5.82 2.91
N VAL A 43 9.07 -5.45 4.04
CA VAL A 43 8.75 -4.21 4.77
C VAL A 43 8.91 -2.98 3.87
N ARG A 44 10.01 -2.92 3.11
CA ARG A 44 10.27 -1.81 2.17
C ARG A 44 9.30 -1.82 1.00
N GLN A 45 8.91 -2.99 0.50
CA GLN A 45 7.94 -3.14 -0.58
C GLN A 45 6.56 -2.61 -0.14
N ILE A 46 6.02 -3.09 0.98
CA ILE A 46 4.71 -2.68 1.49
C ILE A 46 4.65 -1.17 1.72
N ARG A 47 5.71 -0.58 2.31
CA ARG A 47 5.75 0.88 2.51
C ARG A 47 5.64 1.65 1.19
N ARG A 48 6.30 1.18 0.12
CA ARG A 48 6.22 1.80 -1.20
C ARG A 48 4.88 1.57 -1.87
N ASP A 49 4.32 0.37 -1.74
CA ASP A 49 3.03 0.01 -2.33
C ASP A 49 1.91 0.87 -1.71
N ILE A 50 1.90 1.03 -0.38
CA ILE A 50 1.01 1.97 0.33
C ILE A 50 1.15 3.40 -0.19
N ALA A 51 2.39 3.89 -0.30
CA ALA A 51 2.64 5.25 -0.79
C ALA A 51 2.11 5.45 -2.21
N ARG A 52 2.34 4.50 -3.13
CA ARG A 52 1.82 4.59 -4.51
C ARG A 52 0.30 4.65 -4.56
N ILE A 53 -0.39 3.82 -3.77
CA ILE A 53 -1.86 3.82 -3.71
C ILE A 53 -2.36 5.18 -3.20
N GLN A 54 -1.77 5.70 -2.12
CA GLN A 54 -2.15 7.00 -1.57
C GLN A 54 -1.92 8.15 -2.57
N THR A 55 -0.79 8.14 -3.30
CA THR A 55 -0.52 9.11 -4.34
C THR A 55 -1.58 9.06 -5.44
N ILE A 56 -1.90 7.88 -5.98
CA ILE A 56 -2.89 7.75 -7.06
C ILE A 56 -4.30 8.09 -6.59
N MET A 57 -4.67 7.71 -5.37
CA MET A 57 -5.94 8.17 -4.78
C MET A 57 -6.01 9.69 -4.68
N ARG A 58 -4.90 10.36 -4.36
CA ARG A 58 -4.82 11.82 -4.32
C ARG A 58 -4.89 12.40 -5.74
N GLU A 59 -4.17 11.85 -6.70
CA GLU A 59 -4.23 12.24 -8.12
C GLU A 59 -5.67 12.19 -8.63
N LYS A 60 -6.36 11.06 -8.43
CA LYS A 60 -7.78 10.87 -8.83
C LYS A 60 -8.71 11.87 -8.15
N ARG A 61 -8.51 12.15 -6.85
CA ARG A 61 -9.32 13.14 -6.12
C ARG A 61 -9.11 14.56 -6.64
N VAL A 62 -7.87 14.93 -7.00
CA VAL A 62 -7.56 16.24 -7.56
C VAL A 62 -8.15 16.38 -8.97
N SER A 63 -8.07 15.34 -9.82
CA SER A 63 -8.67 15.38 -11.16
C SER A 63 -10.20 15.43 -11.16
N THR A 64 -10.88 14.83 -10.17
CA THR A 64 -12.35 14.91 -10.06
C THR A 64 -12.84 16.29 -9.62
N ASN A 65 -12.00 17.07 -8.94
CA ASN A 65 -12.36 18.38 -8.41
C ASN A 65 -11.96 19.56 -9.34
N ALA A 66 -11.39 19.26 -10.51
CA ALA A 66 -11.02 20.23 -11.55
C ALA A 66 -12.05 20.18 -12.69
#